data_AF-A0A942LLF5-F1
#
_entry.id   AF-A0A942LLF5-F1
#
_cell.length_a   1.000
_cell.length_b   1.000
_cell.length_c   1.000
_cell.angle_alpha   90.00
_cell.angle_beta   90.00
_cell.angle_gamma   90.00
#
_symmetry.space_group_name_H-M   'P 1'
#
loop_
_entity.id
_entity.type
_entity.pdbx_description
1 polymer ?
#
loop_
_entity_poly.entity_id
_entity_poly.type
_entity_poly.pdbx_seq_one_letter_code
_entity_poly.pdbx_strand_id
1 'polypeptide(L)' 'HIQSGTVKINRTTTGNLVNAPFGGVKNSSTSTFRESGRVGMEFFTQTKIVYRAA' A
#
# COMPACT_ATOMS: atom_id res chain seq x y z
N HIS A 1 8.42 18.86 -8.80
CA HIS A 1 7.62 17.63 -8.58
C HIS A 1 7.44 17.43 -7.08
N ILE A 2 6.29 16.92 -6.61
CA ILE A 2 6.05 16.69 -5.17
C ILE A 2 6.34 15.24 -4.79
N GLN A 3 6.96 15.03 -3.62
CA GLN A 3 7.20 13.71 -3.04
C GLN A 3 6.20 13.45 -1.92
N SER A 4 5.09 12.80 -2.26
CA SER A 4 4.02 12.40 -1.34
C SER A 4 3.51 11.01 -1.69
N GLY A 5 3.10 10.24 -0.67
CA GLY A 5 2.51 8.91 -0.84
C GLY A 5 1.03 8.95 -1.27
N THR A 6 0.34 10.07 -1.03
CA THR A 6 -1.03 10.32 -1.47
C THR A 6 -1.16 11.78 -1.90
N VAL A 7 -1.78 12.02 -3.06
CA VAL A 7 -2.08 13.36 -3.56
C VAL A 7 -3.54 13.41 -3.94
N LYS A 8 -4.23 14.47 -3.50
CA LYS A 8 -5.63 14.74 -3.83
C LYS A 8 -5.71 16.10 -4.51
N ILE A 9 -6.44 16.17 -5.61
CA ILE A 9 -6.66 17.40 -6.38
C ILE A 9 -8.15 17.73 -6.30
N ASN A 10 -8.49 18.94 -5.86
CA ASN A 10 -9.87 19.42 -5.73
C ASN A 10 -10.79 18.46 -4.95
N ARG A 11 -10.24 17.80 -3.92
CA ARG A 11 -10.89 16.76 -3.12
C ARG A 11 -10.56 16.96 -1.63
N THR A 12 -11.44 16.50 -0.76
CA THR A 12 -11.27 16.59 0.70
C THR A 12 -10.06 15.79 1.18
N THR A 13 -9.41 16.24 2.26
CA THR A 13 -8.23 15.58 2.84
C THR A 13 -8.58 14.29 3.58
N THR A 14 -9.77 14.20 4.17
CA THR A 14 -10.25 13.03 4.92
C THR A 14 -10.58 11.84 4.02
N GLY A 15 -10.27 10.64 4.49
CA GLY A 15 -10.65 9.36 3.88
C GLY A 15 -9.83 8.99 2.64
N ASN A 16 -9.45 7.72 2.51
CA ASN A 16 -8.93 7.17 1.26
C ASN A 16 -10.02 6.34 0.56
N LEU A 17 -9.87 6.12 -0.74
CA LEU A 17 -10.71 5.11 -1.41
C LEU A 17 -10.38 3.74 -0.83
N VAL A 18 -11.39 2.95 -0.47
CA VAL A 18 -11.23 1.65 0.21
C VAL A 18 -10.35 0.68 -0.59
N ASN A 19 -10.48 0.72 -1.91
CA ASN A 19 -9.71 -0.12 -2.83
C ASN A 19 -8.33 0.45 -3.19
N ALA A 20 -8.03 1.70 -2.82
CA ALA A 20 -6.76 2.32 -3.11
C ALA A 20 -5.74 2.03 -2.00
N PRO A 21 -4.47 1.82 -2.35
CA PRO A 21 -3.40 1.70 -1.38
C PRO A 21 -3.22 3.00 -0.60
N PHE A 22 -3.02 2.89 0.70
CA PHE A 22 -2.71 3.97 1.62
C PHE A 22 -1.27 3.85 2.13
N GLY A 23 -0.64 4.98 2.38
CA GLY A 23 0.73 5.04 2.90
C GLY A 23 1.43 6.33 2.51
N GLY A 24 2.41 6.71 3.31
CA GLY A 24 3.23 7.89 3.12
C GLY A 24 4.57 7.63 2.43
N VAL A 25 5.41 8.67 2.44
CA VAL A 25 6.85 8.63 2.14
C VAL A 25 7.58 9.49 3.18
N LYS A 26 8.91 9.37 3.31
CA LYS A 26 9.70 10.08 4.35
C LYS A 26 9.21 9.70 5.75
N ASN A 27 9.09 10.66 6.66
CA ASN A 27 8.67 10.42 8.05
C ASN A 27 7.18 10.05 8.21
N SER A 28 6.42 9.92 7.11
CA SER A 28 5.02 9.51 7.15
C SER A 28 4.79 8.02 6.85
N SER A 29 5.86 7.25 6.57
CA SER A 29 5.81 5.79 6.46
C SER A 29 7.21 5.20 6.34
N THR A 30 7.41 3.97 6.82
CA THR A 30 8.62 3.17 6.53
C THR A 30 8.72 2.74 5.06
N SER A 31 7.66 2.94 4.28
CA SER A 31 7.56 2.56 2.85
C SER A 31 7.74 1.05 2.58
N THR A 32 7.68 0.22 3.62
CA THR A 32 7.85 -1.24 3.50
C THR A 32 6.58 -1.92 2.97
N PHE A 33 5.42 -1.51 3.48
CA PHE A 33 4.12 -2.02 3.05
C PHE A 33 3.14 -0.85 2.92
N ARG A 34 2.20 -1.00 1.99
CA ARG A 34 1.07 -0.08 1.82
C ARG A 34 -0.15 -0.70 2.49
N GLU A 35 -0.95 0.13 3.15
CA GLU A 35 -2.18 -0.28 3.81
C GLU A 35 -3.35 -0.31 2.80
N SER A 36 -4.37 -1.13 3.04
CA SER A 36 -5.59 -1.19 2.21
C SER A 36 -5.37 -1.55 0.72
N GLY A 37 -6.47 -1.63 -0.03
CA GLY A 37 -6.45 -2.07 -1.43
C GLY A 37 -5.91 -3.49 -1.61
N ARG A 38 -5.62 -3.86 -2.86
CA ARG A 38 -5.12 -5.21 -3.17
C ARG A 38 -3.71 -5.47 -2.65
N VAL A 39 -2.86 -4.44 -2.64
CA VAL A 39 -1.48 -4.54 -2.13
C VAL A 39 -1.42 -4.74 -0.61
N GLY A 40 -2.43 -4.27 0.14
CA GLY A 40 -2.50 -4.50 1.57
C GLY A 40 -2.55 -5.99 1.95
N MET A 41 -2.96 -6.87 1.03
CA MET A 41 -2.95 -8.31 1.24
C MET A 41 -1.53 -8.86 1.39
N GLU A 42 -0.51 -8.23 0.82
CA GLU A 42 0.89 -8.67 0.91
C GLU A 42 1.44 -8.58 2.33
N PHE A 43 0.86 -7.72 3.17
CA PHE A 43 1.20 -7.68 4.59
C PHE A 43 0.69 -8.92 5.35
N PHE A 44 -0.48 -9.45 4.95
CA PHE A 44 -1.14 -10.57 5.63
C PHE A 44 -0.85 -11.93 4.99
N THR A 45 -0.16 -11.95 3.86
CA THR A 45 0.08 -13.18 3.09
C THR A 45 1.56 -13.35 2.83
N GLN A 46 2.00 -14.59 2.70
CA GLN A 46 3.37 -14.94 2.33
C GLN A 46 3.33 -15.86 1.12
N THR A 47 4.25 -15.64 0.18
CA THR A 47 4.41 -16.54 -0.96
C THR A 47 5.13 -17.80 -0.50
N LYS A 48 4.43 -18.93 -0.50
CA LYS A 48 5.03 -20.25 -0.23
C LYS A 48 5.45 -20.92 -1.53
N ILE A 49 6.74 -21.16 -1.69
CA ILE A 49 7.26 -21.96 -2.82
C ILE A 49 7.27 -23.43 -2.43
N VAL A 50 6.71 -24.30 -3.28
CA VAL A 50 6.60 -25.75 -3.05
C VAL A 50 7.23 -26.50 -4.22
N TYR A 51 8.23 -27.32 -3.93
CA TYR A 51 8.79 -28.29 -4.88
C TYR A 51 8.10 -29.64 -4.71
N ARG A 52 7.72 -30.29 -5.81
CA ARG A 52 7.13 -31.63 -5.83
C ARG A 52 7.98 -32.55 -6.69
N ALA A 53 8.31 -33.73 -6.17
CA ALA A 53 8.89 -34.82 -6.96
C ALA A 53 7.76 -35.62 -7.62
N ALA A 54 8.02 -36.16 -8.81
CA ALA A 54 7.13 -37.10 -9.50
C ALA A 54 7.20 -38.49 -8.85
#